data_AF-A0A4Q1SZA4-F1
#
_entry.id   AF-A0A4Q1SZA4-F1
#
_cell.length_a   1.000
_cell.length_b   1.000
_cell.length_c   1.000
_cell.angle_alpha   90.00
_cell.angle_beta   90.00
_cell.angle_gamma   90.00
#
_symmetry.space_group_name_H-M   'P 1'
#
loop_
_entity.id
_entity.type
_entity.pdbx_description
1 polymer ?
#
loop_
_entity_poly.entity_id
_entity_poly.type
_entity_poly.pdbx_seq_one_letter_code
_entity_poly.pdbx_strand_id
1 'polypeptide(L)' 'MKLSEFKSLLPNQEVEFGEEIAGDEVFRLMVKLAQEQSETLDPASYVHHEWVESAPDQYRLKVKNITGSPIYVAMGDANE' A
#
# COMPACT_ATOMS: atom_id res chain seq x y z
N MET A 1 10.38 3.97 -8.43
CA MET A 1 10.01 2.59 -8.05
C MET A 1 9.04 1.98 -9.08
N LYS A 2 9.16 0.70 -9.47
CA LYS A 2 8.15 0.06 -10.36
C LYS A 2 6.86 -0.26 -9.59
N LEU A 3 5.70 -0.17 -10.27
CA LEU A 3 4.42 -0.62 -9.72
C LEU A 3 4.50 -2.07 -9.20
N SER A 4 4.17 -2.25 -7.94
CA SER A 4 4.04 -3.56 -7.29
C SER A 4 2.78 -4.26 -7.75
N GLU A 5 2.79 -5.59 -7.78
CA GLU A 5 1.57 -6.36 -8.02
C GLU A 5 0.50 -6.07 -6.95
N PHE A 6 -0.76 -5.99 -7.38
CA PHE A 6 -1.89 -5.85 -6.47
C PHE A 6 -2.02 -7.09 -5.58
N LYS A 7 -1.94 -6.88 -4.26
CA LYS A 7 -2.16 -7.92 -3.25
C LYS A 7 -3.57 -7.82 -2.70
N SER A 8 -4.24 -8.95 -2.52
CA SER A 8 -5.53 -9.01 -1.84
C SER A 8 -5.32 -8.94 -0.32
N LEU A 9 -6.03 -8.03 0.35
CA LEU A 9 -6.07 -7.89 1.80
C LEU A 9 -7.49 -8.16 2.29
N LEU A 10 -7.66 -9.18 3.12
CA LEU A 10 -8.90 -9.50 3.80
C LEU A 10 -9.25 -8.42 4.86
N PRO A 11 -10.51 -8.35 5.32
CA PRO A 11 -10.91 -7.43 6.38
C PRO A 11 -10.01 -7.56 7.62
N ASN A 12 -9.51 -6.42 8.13
CA ASN A 12 -8.58 -6.33 9.26
C ASN A 12 -7.20 -6.99 9.05
N GLN A 13 -6.91 -7.50 7.86
CA GLN A 13 -5.59 -8.05 7.56
C GLN A 13 -4.58 -6.91 7.42
N GLU A 14 -3.42 -7.12 8.03
CA GLU A 14 -2.24 -6.28 7.88
C GLU A 14 -1.17 -7.03 7.09
N VAL A 15 -0.51 -6.31 6.20
CA VAL A 15 0.61 -6.82 5.40
C VAL A 15 1.70 -5.77 5.31
N GLU A 16 2.94 -6.23 5.20
CA GLU A 16 4.07 -5.38 4.88
C GLU A 16 4.24 -5.32 3.36
N PHE A 17 4.26 -4.09 2.82
CA PHE A 17 4.55 -3.79 1.43
C PHE A 17 5.99 -3.34 1.28
N GLY A 18 6.65 -3.92 0.27
CA GLY A 18 7.98 -3.52 -0.18
C GLY A 18 9.15 -4.24 0.51
N GLU A 19 10.23 -4.35 -0.27
CA GLU A 19 11.60 -4.34 0.22
C GLU A 19 11.93 -2.93 0.76
N GLU A 20 13.08 -2.75 1.41
CA GLU A 20 13.47 -1.52 2.10
C GLU A 20 13.39 -0.28 1.19
N ILE A 21 12.51 0.67 1.54
CA ILE A 21 12.26 1.92 0.81
C ILE A 21 13.22 2.98 1.37
N ALA A 22 13.93 3.67 0.50
CA ALA A 22 14.81 4.77 0.93
C ALA A 22 13.97 5.95 1.44
N GLY A 23 14.48 6.66 2.46
CA GLY A 23 13.75 7.78 3.08
C GLY A 23 13.40 8.94 2.14
N ASP A 24 14.08 9.07 1.00
CA ASP A 24 13.82 10.11 0.00
C ASP A 24 12.87 9.68 -1.14
N GLU A 25 12.44 8.42 -1.17
CA GLU A 25 11.53 7.93 -2.21
C GLU A 25 10.07 8.34 -1.95
N VAL A 26 9.42 8.92 -2.97
CA VAL A 26 8.00 9.26 -2.92
C VAL A 26 7.19 8.15 -3.60
N PHE A 27 6.30 7.52 -2.83
CA PHE A 27 5.44 6.43 -3.30
C PHE A 27 3.97 6.86 -3.33
N ARG A 28 3.18 6.13 -4.12
CA ARG A 28 1.73 6.23 -4.16
C ARG A 28 1.13 4.88 -3.79
N LEU A 29 0.17 4.92 -2.86
CA LEU A 29 -0.67 3.76 -2.57
C LEU A 29 -1.86 3.73 -3.53
N MET A 30 -2.13 2.56 -4.11
CA MET A 30 -3.29 2.33 -4.98
C MET A 30 -4.16 1.26 -4.36
N VAL A 31 -5.47 1.52 -4.30
CA VAL A 31 -6.46 0.60 -3.75
C VAL A 31 -7.53 0.34 -4.80
N LYS A 32 -7.96 -0.91 -4.95
CA LYS A 32 -9.14 -1.33 -5.71
C LYS A 32 -10.08 -2.10 -4.80
N LEU A 33 -11.39 -1.92 -4.97
CA LEU A 33 -12.39 -2.66 -4.18
C LEU A 33 -12.70 -4.03 -4.79
N ALA A 34 -12.34 -4.24 -6.06
CA ALA A 34 -12.38 -5.53 -6.74
C ALA A 34 -11.28 -5.58 -7.82
N GLN A 35 -10.84 -6.77 -8.21
CA GLN A 35 -9.73 -6.97 -9.15
C GLN A 35 -9.97 -6.29 -10.53
N GLU A 36 -11.23 -6.29 -10.97
CA GLU A 36 -11.66 -5.73 -12.27
C GLU A 36 -12.04 -4.24 -12.19
N GLN A 37 -12.02 -3.64 -10.99
CA GLN A 37 -12.35 -2.23 -10.82
C GLN A 37 -11.13 -1.31 -10.99
N SER A 38 -11.40 -0.08 -11.41
CA SER A 38 -10.43 1.00 -11.37
C SER A 38 -10.01 1.32 -9.94
N GLU A 39 -8.87 1.99 -9.83
CA GLU A 39 -8.34 2.46 -8.55
C GLU A 39 -9.26 3.48 -7.90
N THR A 40 -9.31 3.47 -6.57
CA THR A 40 -10.03 4.47 -5.81
C THR A 40 -9.29 5.80 -5.86
N LEU A 41 -10.05 6.90 -5.77
CA LEU A 41 -9.48 8.24 -5.73
C LEU A 41 -8.87 8.57 -4.36
N ASP A 42 -9.37 7.93 -3.30
CA ASP A 42 -8.92 8.16 -1.94
C ASP A 42 -8.54 6.84 -1.24
N PRO A 43 -7.32 6.31 -1.47
CA PRO A 43 -6.87 5.05 -0.90
C PRO A 43 -6.81 5.08 0.64
N ALA A 44 -6.61 6.26 1.25
CA ALA A 44 -6.55 6.45 2.69
C ALA A 44 -7.89 6.17 3.41
N SER A 45 -9.03 6.22 2.70
CA SER A 45 -10.33 5.83 3.26
C SER A 45 -10.49 4.32 3.45
N TYR A 46 -9.66 3.50 2.81
CA TYR A 46 -9.82 2.04 2.77
C TYR A 46 -8.73 1.29 3.54
N VAL A 47 -7.60 1.94 3.79
CA VAL A 47 -6.50 1.36 4.55
C VAL A 47 -5.97 2.30 5.61
N HIS A 48 -5.44 1.70 6.67
CA HIS A 48 -4.47 2.35 7.52
C HIS A 48 -3.07 2.00 7.04
N HIS A 49 -2.16 2.97 7.00
CA HIS A 49 -0.77 2.72 6.65
C HIS A 49 0.17 3.35 7.68
N GLU A 50 1.27 2.65 7.97
CA GLU A 50 2.29 3.07 8.92
C GLU A 50 3.68 2.79 8.35
N TRP A 51 4.59 3.74 8.55
CA TRP A 51 5.99 3.60 8.21
C TRP A 51 6.78 3.05 9.38
N VAL A 52 7.55 1.99 9.14
CA VAL A 52 8.41 1.36 10.12
C VAL A 52 9.85 1.43 9.64
N GLU A 53 10.70 2.15 10.35
CA GLU A 53 12.14 2.19 10.09
C GLU A 53 12.77 0.83 10.44
N SER A 54 13.39 0.16 9.47
CA SER A 54 14.10 -1.10 9.68
C SER A 54 15.61 -0.92 9.87
N ALA A 55 16.17 0.16 9.30
CA ALA A 55 17.56 0.58 9.44
C ALA A 55 17.68 2.09 9.13
N PRO A 56 18.82 2.75 9.38
CA PRO A 56 18.98 4.17 9.06
C PRO A 56 18.66 4.45 7.59
N ASP A 57 17.74 5.39 7.35
CA ASP A 57 17.24 5.77 6.02
C ASP A 57 16.55 4.64 5.23
N GLN A 58 16.13 3.55 5.91
CA GLN A 58 15.45 2.41 5.32
C GLN A 58 14.12 2.13 6.03
N TYR A 59 13.04 2.21 5.27
CA TYR A 59 11.67 2.13 5.78
C TYR A 59 10.89 0.99 5.13
N ARG A 60 9.92 0.45 5.86
CA ARG A 60 8.93 -0.51 5.39
C ARG A 60 7.54 0.06 5.60
N LEU A 61 6.64 -0.20 4.65
CA LEU A 61 5.26 0.24 4.78
C LEU A 61 4.37 -0.91 5.27
N LYS A 62 3.80 -0.75 6.45
CA LYS A 62 2.69 -1.59 6.91
C LYS A 62 1.39 -1.04 6.39
N VAL A 63 0.56 -1.90 5.82
CA VAL A 63 -0.76 -1.54 5.32
C VAL A 63 -1.79 -2.50 5.87
N LYS A 64 -2.85 -1.94 6.47
CA LYS A 64 -3.95 -2.69 7.06
C LYS A 64 -5.26 -2.32 6.40
N ASN A 65 -6.02 -3.32 5.98
CA ASN A 65 -7.40 -3.12 5.52
C ASN A 65 -8.30 -2.78 6.71
N ILE A 66 -8.90 -1.60 6.69
CA ILE A 66 -9.82 -1.11 7.75
C ILE A 66 -11.29 -1.28 7.36
N THR A 67 -11.57 -1.88 6.21
CA THR A 67 -12.93 -2.10 5.72
C THR A 67 -13.48 -3.47 6.11
N GLY A 68 -14.80 -3.63 5.97
CA GLY A 68 -15.49 -4.90 6.16
C GLY A 68 -15.46 -5.83 4.95
N SER A 69 -14.68 -5.53 3.90
CA SER A 69 -14.62 -6.33 2.67
C SER A 69 -13.18 -6.51 2.17
N PRO A 70 -12.88 -7.55 1.38
CA PRO A 70 -11.57 -7.67 0.74
C PRO A 70 -11.31 -6.48 -0.18
N ILE A 71 -10.07 -6.02 -0.18
CA ILE A 71 -9.58 -4.98 -1.09
C ILE A 71 -8.29 -5.45 -1.74
N TYR A 72 -7.88 -4.78 -2.81
CA TYR A 72 -6.63 -5.04 -3.51
C TYR A 72 -5.76 -3.80 -3.40
N VAL A 73 -4.53 -3.96 -2.93
CA VAL A 73 -3.61 -2.86 -2.67
C VAL A 73 -2.31 -3.06 -3.42
N ALA A 74 -1.78 -1.99 -4.00
CA ALA A 74 -0.49 -1.93 -4.64
C ALA A 74 0.26 -0.64 -4.25
N MET A 75 1.56 -0.64 -4.48
CA MET A 75 2.45 0.50 -4.29
C MET A 75 3.16 0.80 -5.60
N GLY A 76 3.27 2.06 -5.99
CA GLY A 76 4.03 2.50 -7.16
C GLY A 76 4.70 3.85 -6.93
N ASP A 77 5.39 4.36 -7.94
CA ASP A 77 5.96 5.71 -7.90
C ASP A 77 4.86 6.77 -7.85
N ALA A 78 5.07 7.85 -7.10
CA ALA A 78 4.14 8.98 -7.11
C ALA A 78 4.30 9.90 -8.32
N ASN A 79 5.42 9.80 -9.05
CA ASN A 79 5.77 10.69 -10.15
C ASN A 79 5.49 10.09 -11.56
N GLU A 80 4.99 8.86 -11.63
CA GLU A 80 4.45 8.24 -12.86
C GLU A 80 2.95 8.50 -13.01
#